data_AF-F5Z022-F1
#
_entry.id   AF-F5Z022-F1
#
_cell.length_a   1.000
_cell.length_b   1.000
_cell.length_c   1.000
_cell.angle_alpha   90.00
_cell.angle_beta   90.00
_cell.angle_gamma   90.00
#
_symmetry.space_group_name_H-M   'P 1'
#
loop_
_entity.id
_entity.type
_entity.pdbx_description
1 polymer ?
#
loop_
_entity_poly.entity_id
_entity_poly.type
_entity_poly.pdbx_seq_one_letter_code
_entity_poly.pdbx_strand_id
1 'polypeptide(L)' 'MTANGVMEPARLYESPYTDHAPRGPEGMFGDAEVGGIVDILRTVKNHAVPHQGTVGGVR' A
#
# COMPACT_ATOMS: atom_id res chain seq x y z
N MET A 1 -11.48 -1.83 6.00
CA MET A 1 -10.82 -0.64 6.59
C MET A 1 -9.33 -0.87 6.63
N THR A 2 -8.51 0.16 6.41
CA THR A 2 -7.06 0.09 6.61
C THR A 2 -6.75 0.39 8.07
N ALA A 3 -6.07 -0.50 8.79
CA ALA A 3 -5.53 -0.16 10.10
C ALA A 3 -4.38 0.85 9.92
N ASN A 4 -4.43 1.96 10.64
CA ASN A 4 -3.39 3.01 10.62
C ASN A 4 -3.11 3.62 9.23
N GLY A 5 -4.07 3.55 8.29
CA GLY A 5 -3.88 4.04 6.91
C GLY A 5 -2.98 3.17 6.04
N VAL A 6 -2.60 1.95 6.48
CA VAL A 6 -1.74 1.03 5.70
C VAL A 6 -2.54 0.31 4.63
N MET A 7 -2.01 0.28 3.41
CA MET A 7 -2.55 -0.49 2.28
C MET A 7 -1.42 -1.24 1.56
N GLU A 8 -1.64 -2.52 1.27
CA GLU A 8 -0.77 -3.27 0.36
C GLU A 8 -0.98 -2.81 -1.09
N PRO A 9 0.06 -2.45 -1.86
CA PRO A 9 -0.10 -1.98 -3.23
C PRO A 9 -0.85 -2.96 -4.15
N ALA A 10 -0.75 -4.26 -3.89
CA ALA A 10 -1.45 -5.29 -4.65
C ALA A 10 -2.99 -5.11 -4.64
N ARG A 11 -3.53 -4.45 -3.61
CA ARG A 11 -4.97 -4.18 -3.50
C ARG A 11 -5.48 -3.21 -4.57
N LEU A 12 -4.62 -2.50 -5.28
CA LEU A 12 -5.01 -1.70 -6.45
C LEU A 12 -5.49 -2.56 -7.63
N TYR A 13 -5.20 -3.86 -7.60
CA TYR A 13 -5.65 -4.86 -8.59
C TYR A 13 -6.85 -5.67 -8.06
N GLU A 14 -7.58 -5.14 -7.08
CA GLU A 14 -8.80 -5.73 -6.52
C GLU A 14 -9.98 -4.75 -6.61
N SER A 15 -11.21 -5.25 -6.49
CA SER A 15 -12.41 -4.40 -6.32
C SER A 15 -12.28 -3.60 -5.02
N PRO A 16 -12.66 -2.30 -4.99
CA PRO A 16 -13.44 -1.58 -6.01
C PRO A 16 -12.62 -0.93 -7.13
N TYR A 17 -11.29 -1.02 -7.11
CA TYR A 17 -10.44 -0.31 -8.07
C TYR A 17 -10.55 -0.94 -9.47
N THR A 18 -10.53 -2.27 -9.54
CA THR A 18 -10.66 -2.99 -10.82
C THR A 18 -12.05 -2.90 -11.43
N ASP A 19 -13.06 -2.51 -10.65
CA ASP A 19 -14.42 -2.31 -11.17
C ASP A 19 -14.46 -1.12 -12.16
N HIS A 20 -13.57 -0.15 -11.98
CA HIS A 20 -13.43 1.02 -12.84
C HIS A 20 -12.23 0.92 -13.80
N ALA A 21 -11.18 0.18 -13.42
CA ALA A 21 -10.00 -0.03 -14.25
C ALA A 21 -9.69 -1.54 -14.35
N PRO A 22 -10.31 -2.27 -15.31
CA PRO A 22 -10.22 -3.74 -15.38
C PRO A 22 -8.81 -4.32 -15.55
N ARG A 23 -7.86 -3.51 -16.01
CA ARG A 23 -6.44 -3.88 -16.17
C ARG A 23 -5.57 -3.47 -14.98
N GLY A 24 -6.15 -2.92 -13.92
CA GLY A 24 -5.42 -2.28 -12.83
C GLY A 24 -5.20 -0.78 -13.07
N PRO A 25 -4.43 -0.10 -12.21
CA PRO A 25 -4.17 1.34 -12.28
C PRO A 25 -3.54 1.79 -13.61
N GLU A 26 -2.86 0.90 -14.33
CA GLU A 26 -2.32 1.09 -15.68
C GLU A 26 -3.41 1.36 -16.73
N GLY A 27 -4.68 1.06 -16.41
CA GLY A 27 -5.82 1.45 -17.23
C GLY A 27 -6.14 2.95 -17.19
N MET A 28 -5.61 3.68 -16.22
CA MET A 28 -5.92 5.09 -15.94
C MET A 28 -4.68 6.00 -15.88
N PHE A 29 -3.52 5.44 -15.54
CA PHE A 29 -2.24 6.15 -15.39
C PHE A 29 -1.16 5.48 -16.25
N GLY A 30 -0.10 6.22 -16.59
CA GLY A 30 1.08 5.65 -17.25
C GLY A 30 1.94 4.83 -16.30
N ASP A 31 2.76 3.92 -16.84
CA ASP A 31 3.59 2.99 -16.04
C ASP A 31 4.46 3.69 -14.99
N ALA A 32 5.05 4.84 -15.33
CA ALA A 32 5.86 5.62 -14.40
C ALA A 32 5.04 6.19 -13.23
N GLU A 33 3.80 6.61 -13.48
CA GLU A 33 2.90 7.13 -12.46
C GLU A 33 2.41 6.00 -11.54
N VAL A 34 2.09 4.83 -12.11
CA VAL A 34 1.73 3.64 -11.35
C VAL A 34 2.87 3.22 -10.43
N GLY A 35 4.11 3.20 -10.93
CA GLY A 35 5.30 2.97 -10.11
C GLY A 35 5.39 3.93 -8.93
N GLY A 36 5.18 5.23 -9.18
CA GLY A 36 5.16 6.25 -8.14
C GLY A 36 4.08 6.02 -7.07
N ILE A 37 2.86 5.66 -7.47
CA ILE A 37 1.77 5.33 -6.53
C ILE A 37 2.16 4.14 -5.66
N VAL A 38 2.70 3.07 -6.26
CA VAL A 38 3.14 1.87 -5.54
C VAL A 38 4.23 2.21 -4.51
N ASP A 39 5.20 3.04 -4.88
CA ASP A 39 6.30 3.43 -3.99
C ASP A 39 5.84 4.34 -2.84
N ILE A 40 4.87 5.22 -3.08
CA ILE A 40 4.23 6.03 -2.02
C ILE A 40 3.53 5.11 -1.00
N LEU A 41 2.76 4.12 -1.47
CA LEU A 41 2.05 3.19 -0.59
C LEU A 41 3.02 2.35 0.25
N ARG A 42 4.12 1.89 -0.34
CA ARG A 42 5.21 1.20 0.38
C ARG A 42 5.83 2.10 1.44
N THR A 43 6.09 3.36 1.10
CA THR A 43 6.63 4.36 2.03
C THR A 43 5.69 4.55 3.22
N VAL A 44 4.39 4.80 2.97
CA VAL A 44 3.38 4.93 4.02
C VAL A 44 3.37 3.70 4.93
N LYS A 45 3.36 2.48 4.36
CA LYS A 45 3.41 1.24 5.14
C LYS A 45 4.66 1.16 6.04
N ASN A 46 5.83 1.51 5.51
CA ASN A 46 7.09 1.49 6.26
C ASN A 46 7.10 2.47 7.43
N HIS A 47 6.43 3.62 7.30
CA HIS A 47 6.35 4.64 8.35
C HIS A 47 5.20 4.39 9.35
N ALA A 48 4.12 3.74 8.92
CA ALA A 48 2.93 3.52 9.73
C ALA A 48 2.99 2.28 10.62
N VAL A 49 3.89 1.34 10.33
CA VAL A 49 4.16 0.18 11.21
C VAL A 49 5.26 0.60 12.19
N PRO A 50 4.96 0.73 13.51
CA PRO A 50 6.00 0.97 14.49
C PRO A 50 7.03 -0.15 14.38
N HIS A 51 8.32 0.20 14.31
CA HIS A 51 9.37 -0.79 14.52
C HIS A 51 9.09 -1.40 15.89
N GLN A 52 8.65 -2.67 15.94
CA GLN A 52 8.33 -3.33 17.19
C GLN A 52 9.63 -3.39 17.99
N GLY A 53 9.83 -2.40 18.86
CA GLY A 53 10.89 -2.42 19.86
C GLY A 53 10.67 -3.69 20.65
N THR A 54 11.59 -4.64 20.50
CA THR A 54 11.67 -5.79 21.37
C THR A 54 12.02 -5.24 22.74
N VAL A 55 11.00 -4.87 23.53
CA VAL A 55 11.15 -4.68 24.97
C VAL A 55 11.40 -6.07 25.53
N GLY A 56 12.68 -6.44 25.54
CA GLY A 56 13.20 -7.62 26.20
C GLY A 56 12.70 -7.61 27.64
N GLY A 57 12.12 -8.74 28.04
CA GLY A 57 11.54 -8.92 29.36
C GLY A 57 12.54 -8.56 30.45
N VAL A 58 12.19 -7.53 31.21
CA VAL A 58 12.71 -7.35 32.57
C VAL A 58 11.81 -8.20 33.46
N ARG A 59 12.23 -9.44 33.73
CA ARG A 59 11.94 -10.18 34.96
C ARG A 59 13.12 -11.06 35.30
#